data_AF-A0AB37M8E6-F1
#
_entry.id   AF-A0AB37M8E6-F1
#
_cell.length_a   1.000
_cell.length_b   1.000
_cell.length_c   1.000
_cell.angle_alpha   90.00
_cell.angle_beta   90.00
_cell.angle_gamma   90.00
#
_symmetry.space_group_name_H-M   'P 1'
#
loop_
_entity.id
_entity.type
_entity.pdbx_description
1 polymer ?
#
loop_
_entity_poly.entity_id
_entity_poly.type
_entity_poly.pdbx_seq_one_letter_code
_entity_poly.pdbx_strand_id
1 'polypeptide(L)'
;MEIHRMKPENPIIIVDEAEFDRIDSIAKLKEEEVEKLAEEMFLRHVKSSGISMRFRINGVEKVIRQQVITELNYDERGYPESVSEEVKHIIVDDITHYINKHFEHYKDDCKEVVEYEWSLYKSRHERRIKYWKFLFGITFFVLLVECTCRIIQ
;
A
#
# COMPACT_ATOMS: atom_id res chain seq x y z
N MET A 1 35.37 -17.75 -36.05
CA MET A 1 34.33 -18.19 -35.09
C MET A 1 34.50 -17.32 -33.87
N GLU A 2 33.64 -16.32 -33.69
CA GLU A 2 33.69 -15.45 -32.52
C GLU A 2 32.98 -16.15 -31.36
N ILE A 3 33.66 -16.26 -30.22
CA ILE A 3 33.13 -16.94 -29.03
C ILE A 3 32.81 -15.86 -28.00
N HIS A 4 31.52 -15.64 -27.75
CA HIS A 4 31.05 -14.75 -26.70
C HIS A 4 30.94 -15.53 -25.38
N ARG A 5 31.65 -15.06 -24.35
CA ARG A 5 31.60 -15.61 -22.99
C ARG A 5 30.84 -14.64 -22.08
N MET A 6 29.69 -15.05 -21.55
CA MET A 6 29.00 -14.34 -20.48
C MET A 6 29.27 -15.02 -19.13
N LYS A 7 29.45 -14.21 -18.08
CA LYS A 7 29.37 -14.68 -16.70
C LYS A 7 27.96 -14.38 -16.18
N PRO A 8 27.22 -15.37 -15.66
CA PRO A 8 25.93 -15.14 -15.04
C PRO A 8 26.10 -14.30 -13.76
N GLU A 9 25.14 -13.42 -13.49
CA GLU A 9 25.14 -12.57 -12.28
C GLU A 9 24.80 -13.37 -11.02
N ASN A 10 24.06 -14.47 -11.16
CA ASN A 10 23.66 -15.34 -10.06
C ASN A 10 24.50 -16.62 -10.01
N PRO A 11 24.83 -17.13 -8.79
CA PRO A 11 25.52 -18.40 -8.65
C PRO A 11 24.67 -19.54 -9.20
N ILE A 12 25.21 -20.29 -10.16
CA ILE A 12 24.58 -21.48 -10.71
C ILE A 12 24.98 -22.66 -9.83
N ILE A 13 23.99 -23.38 -9.30
CA ILE A 13 24.19 -24.64 -8.58
C ILE A 13 23.60 -25.73 -9.47
N ILE A 14 24.41 -26.74 -9.81
CA ILE A 14 23.96 -27.93 -10.53
C ILE A 14 23.69 -28.99 -9.47
N VAL A 15 22.42 -29.39 -9.35
CA VAL A 15 21.96 -30.46 -8.47
C VAL A 15 21.48 -31.64 -9.29
N ASP A 16 21.46 -32.83 -8.69
CA ASP A 16 20.79 -33.96 -9.31
C ASP A 16 19.26 -33.78 -9.29
N GLU A 17 18.56 -34.50 -10.18
CA GLU A 17 17.10 -34.38 -10.35
C GLU A 17 16.35 -34.71 -9.05
N ALA A 18 16.80 -35.72 -8.31
CA ALA A 18 16.18 -36.14 -7.06
C ALA A 18 16.34 -35.10 -5.94
N GLU A 19 17.45 -34.38 -5.90
CA GLU A 19 17.70 -33.28 -4.97
C GLU A 19 16.91 -32.03 -5.35
N PHE A 20 16.75 -31.75 -6.64
CA PHE A 20 15.85 -30.69 -7.11
C PHE A 20 14.40 -30.94 -6.67
N ASP A 21 13.88 -32.15 -6.88
CA ASP A 21 12.50 -32.50 -6.51
C ASP A 21 12.24 -32.41 -5.00
N ARG A 22 13.25 -32.73 -4.17
CA ARG A 22 13.18 -32.54 -2.72
C ARG A 22 13.11 -31.06 -2.33
N ILE A 23 13.88 -30.21 -2.99
CA ILE A 23 13.87 -28.77 -2.71
C ILE A 23 12.54 -28.15 -3.16
N ASP A 24 12.04 -28.52 -4.34
CA ASP A 24 10.78 -28.03 -4.89
C ASP A 24 9.58 -28.42 -4.02
N SER A 25 9.53 -29.67 -3.53
CA SER A 25 8.47 -30.11 -2.61
C SER A 25 8.48 -29.37 -1.27
N ILE A 26 9.66 -29.08 -0.71
CA ILE A 26 9.78 -28.26 0.52
C ILE A 26 9.33 -26.81 0.25
N ALA A 27 9.67 -26.25 -0.91
CA ALA A 27 9.25 -24.90 -1.28
C ALA A 27 7.72 -24.79 -1.40
N LYS A 28 7.08 -25.74 -2.08
CA LYS A 28 5.61 -25.81 -2.22
C LYS A 28 4.89 -25.94 -0.88
N LEU A 29 5.38 -26.79 0.02
CA LEU A 29 4.81 -26.93 1.36
C LEU A 29 4.88 -25.61 2.15
N LYS A 30 5.98 -24.87 2.02
CA LYS A 30 6.12 -23.56 2.67
C LYS A 30 5.24 -22.49 2.04
N GLU A 31 5.00 -22.56 0.73
CA GLU A 31 4.07 -21.67 0.04
C GLU A 31 2.63 -21.87 0.55
N GLU A 32 2.17 -23.12 0.67
CA GLU A 32 0.85 -23.44 1.24
C GLU A 32 0.70 -22.97 2.70
N GLU A 33 1.76 -23.11 3.51
CA GLU A 33 1.77 -22.61 4.89
C GLU A 33 1.68 -21.07 4.95
N VAL A 34 2.38 -20.38 4.05
CA VAL A 34 2.35 -18.92 3.95
C VAL A 34 0.98 -18.42 3.47
N GLU A 35 0.37 -19.10 2.49
CA GLU A 35 -0.97 -18.76 2.02
C GLU A 35 -2.02 -18.93 3.12
N LYS A 36 -2.00 -20.05 3.86
CA LYS A 36 -2.90 -20.26 5.01
C LYS A 36 -2.72 -19.20 6.08
N LEU A 37 -1.47 -18.82 6.39
CA LEU A 37 -1.18 -17.79 7.37
C LEU A 37 -1.69 -16.41 6.90
N ALA A 38 -1.50 -16.09 5.61
CA ALA A 38 -1.98 -14.84 5.02
C ALA A 38 -3.52 -14.76 5.06
N GLU A 39 -4.20 -15.87 4.73
CA GLU A 39 -5.67 -15.97 4.82
C GLU A 39 -6.16 -15.78 6.27
N GLU A 40 -5.53 -16.44 7.24
CA GLU A 40 -5.86 -16.25 8.65
C GLU A 40 -5.67 -14.80 9.13
N MET A 41 -4.56 -14.17 8.75
CA MET A 41 -4.27 -12.78 9.10
C MET A 41 -5.31 -11.83 8.49
N PHE A 42 -5.67 -12.07 7.23
CA PHE A 42 -6.71 -11.32 6.55
C PHE A 42 -8.07 -11.48 7.23
N LEU A 43 -8.49 -12.71 7.54
CA LEU A 43 -9.76 -13.00 8.22
C LEU A 43 -9.82 -12.38 9.63
N ARG A 44 -8.72 -12.41 10.40
CA ARG A 44 -8.63 -11.74 11.69
C ARG A 44 -8.75 -10.23 11.55
N HIS A 45 -8.06 -9.65 10.57
CA HIS A 45 -8.12 -8.22 10.29
C HIS A 45 -9.53 -7.78 9.93
N VAL A 46 -10.22 -8.48 9.02
CA VAL A 46 -11.61 -8.22 8.62
C VAL A 46 -12.57 -8.34 9.81
N LYS A 47 -12.42 -9.36 10.67
CA LYS A 47 -13.22 -9.49 11.90
C LYS A 47 -12.99 -8.34 12.88
N SER A 48 -11.75 -7.90 13.05
CA SER A 48 -11.39 -6.82 14.00
C SER A 48 -11.74 -5.41 13.50
N SER A 49 -11.72 -5.19 12.19
CA SER A 49 -11.95 -3.88 11.57
C SER A 49 -13.43 -3.50 11.49
N GLY A 50 -14.35 -4.39 11.89
CA GLY A 50 -15.78 -4.09 11.96
C GLY A 50 -16.43 -3.80 10.60
N ILE A 51 -15.73 -4.11 9.49
CA ILE A 51 -16.25 -3.93 8.13
C ILE A 51 -17.31 -5.00 7.88
N SER A 52 -18.54 -4.71 8.29
CA SER A 52 -19.74 -5.46 7.94
C SER A 52 -20.01 -5.28 6.44
N MET A 53 -19.44 -6.15 5.60
CA MET A 53 -19.73 -6.16 4.17
C MET A 53 -21.15 -6.70 3.94
N ARG A 54 -22.13 -5.80 3.86
CA ARG A 54 -23.52 -6.12 3.52
C ARG A 54 -23.69 -6.05 2.00
N PHE A 55 -23.55 -7.19 1.33
CA PHE A 55 -23.97 -7.31 -0.06
C PHE A 55 -25.50 -7.25 -0.12
N ARG A 56 -26.04 -6.22 -0.78
CA ARG A 56 -27.46 -6.13 -1.08
C ARG A 56 -27.64 -6.59 -2.53
N ILE A 57 -27.97 -7.87 -2.70
CA ILE A 57 -28.33 -8.42 -4.02
C ILE A 57 -29.73 -7.92 -4.35
N ASN A 58 -29.87 -7.14 -5.44
CA ASN A 58 -31.17 -6.66 -5.88
C ASN A 58 -32.10 -7.85 -6.19
N GLY A 59 -33.26 -7.92 -5.50
CA GLY A 59 -34.28 -8.97 -5.70
C GLY A 59 -34.39 -10.01 -4.57
N VAL A 60 -33.53 -9.98 -3.55
CA VAL A 60 -33.60 -10.93 -2.40
C VAL A 60 -34.08 -10.21 -1.15
N GLU A 61 -35.25 -10.60 -0.64
CA GLU A 61 -35.93 -9.88 0.45
C GLU A 61 -35.29 -10.10 1.84
N LYS A 62 -34.60 -11.23 2.07
CA LYS A 62 -33.87 -11.47 3.33
C LYS A 62 -32.82 -12.59 3.20
N VAL A 63 -31.60 -12.34 3.67
CA VAL A 63 -30.58 -13.38 3.89
C VAL A 63 -30.63 -13.75 5.38
N ILE A 64 -31.11 -14.95 5.69
CA ILE A 64 -31.21 -15.47 7.07
C ILE A 64 -30.05 -16.44 7.29
N ARG A 65 -29.21 -16.13 8.30
CA ARG A 65 -28.03 -16.88 8.79
C ARG A 65 -26.81 -16.87 7.86
N GLN A 66 -25.65 -16.61 8.45
CA GLN A 66 -24.30 -16.70 7.84
C GLN A 66 -23.91 -18.17 7.58
N GLN A 67 -24.74 -18.91 6.88
CA GLN A 67 -24.38 -20.20 6.32
C GLN A 67 -24.74 -20.13 4.85
N VAL A 68 -23.73 -19.85 4.04
CA VAL A 68 -23.75 -20.16 2.61
C VAL A 68 -23.98 -21.66 2.55
N ILE A 69 -25.21 -22.07 2.23
CA ILE A 69 -25.50 -23.47 1.91
C ILE A 69 -24.67 -23.76 0.67
N THR A 70 -23.66 -24.60 0.84
CA THR A 70 -22.79 -25.11 -0.20
C THR A 70 -23.63 -25.84 -1.24
N GLU A 71 -23.88 -25.19 -2.37
CA GLU A 71 -24.20 -25.88 -3.61
C GLU A 71 -23.37 -25.25 -4.72
N LEU A 72 -22.09 -25.60 -4.74
CA LEU A 72 -21.37 -25.74 -6.00
C LEU A 72 -20.82 -27.17 -6.01
N ASN A 73 -21.56 -28.05 -6.67
CA ASN A 73 -21.06 -29.35 -7.13
C ASN A 73 -19.78 -29.11 -7.92
N TYR A 74 -18.62 -29.42 -7.31
CA TYR A 74 -17.31 -29.39 -7.98
C TYR A 74 -16.95 -30.76 -8.58
N ASP A 75 -17.94 -31.57 -8.93
CA ASP A 75 -17.71 -32.87 -9.56
C ASP A 75 -17.53 -32.73 -11.08
N GLU A 76 -17.91 -31.58 -11.66
CA GLU A 76 -17.68 -31.26 -13.05
C GLU A 76 -16.60 -30.19 -13.16
N ARG A 77 -15.45 -30.61 -13.70
CA ARG A 77 -14.24 -29.83 -13.92
C ARG A 77 -14.50 -28.76 -15.01
N GLY A 78 -15.25 -27.71 -14.67
CA GLY A 78 -15.43 -26.50 -15.48
C GLY A 78 -14.55 -25.37 -14.95
N TYR A 79 -13.81 -24.69 -15.82
CA TYR A 79 -13.25 -23.38 -15.47
C TYR A 79 -14.41 -22.47 -15.02
N PRO A 80 -14.28 -21.68 -13.94
CA PRO A 80 -15.30 -20.69 -13.64
C PRO A 80 -15.45 -19.82 -14.88
N GLU A 81 -16.66 -19.78 -15.46
CA GLU A 81 -16.94 -18.85 -16.54
C GLU A 81 -16.53 -17.47 -16.05
N SER A 82 -15.49 -16.93 -16.68
CA SER A 82 -15.01 -15.60 -16.34
C SER A 82 -16.17 -14.65 -16.58
N VAL A 83 -16.66 -14.03 -15.51
CA VAL A 83 -17.65 -12.95 -15.57
C VAL A 83 -17.25 -12.01 -16.69
N SER A 84 -18.20 -11.64 -17.56
CA SER A 84 -17.90 -10.79 -18.72
C SER A 84 -17.22 -9.49 -18.25
N GLU A 85 -16.25 -9.02 -19.02
CA GLU A 85 -15.52 -7.77 -18.69
C GLU A 85 -16.48 -6.59 -18.47
N GLU A 86 -17.58 -6.56 -19.22
CA GLU A 86 -18.66 -5.58 -19.03
C GLU A 86 -19.25 -5.60 -17.61
N VAL A 87 -19.55 -6.78 -17.07
CA VAL A 87 -20.09 -6.90 -15.70
C VAL A 87 -19.04 -6.53 -14.67
N LYS A 88 -17.76 -6.84 -14.90
CA LYS A 88 -16.67 -6.40 -14.02
C LYS A 88 -16.57 -4.88 -13.97
N HIS A 89 -16.60 -4.23 -15.14
CA HIS A 89 -16.58 -2.77 -15.21
C HIS A 89 -17.78 -2.14 -14.53
N ILE A 90 -18.99 -2.69 -14.72
CA ILE A 90 -20.20 -2.22 -14.04
C ILE A 90 -20.05 -2.31 -12.51
N ILE A 91 -19.51 -3.42 -11.99
CA ILE A 91 -19.27 -3.58 -10.55
C ILE A 91 -18.26 -2.55 -10.04
N VAL A 92 -17.16 -2.35 -10.78
CA VAL A 92 -16.14 -1.35 -10.42
C VAL A 92 -16.72 0.06 -10.42
N ASP A 93 -17.52 0.40 -11.42
CA ASP A 93 -18.17 1.70 -11.55
C ASP A 93 -19.17 1.94 -10.42
N ASP A 94 -19.96 0.93 -10.06
CA ASP A 94 -20.97 1.03 -8.99
C ASP A 94 -20.31 1.20 -7.61
N ILE A 95 -19.22 0.45 -7.35
CA ILE A 95 -18.39 0.61 -6.15
C ILE A 95 -17.77 2.01 -6.11
N THR A 96 -17.19 2.45 -7.23
CA THR A 96 -16.54 3.77 -7.33
C THR A 96 -17.56 4.89 -7.10
N HIS A 97 -18.75 4.76 -7.67
CA HIS A 97 -19.84 5.71 -7.48
C HIS A 97 -20.28 5.76 -6.01
N TYR A 98 -20.48 4.60 -5.38
CA TYR A 98 -20.86 4.51 -3.97
C TYR A 98 -19.81 5.17 -3.06
N ILE A 99 -18.53 4.85 -3.25
CA ILE A 99 -17.44 5.43 -2.45
C ILE A 99 -17.39 6.94 -2.62
N ASN A 100 -17.39 7.43 -3.86
CA ASN A 100 -17.32 8.86 -4.13
C ASN A 100 -18.50 9.62 -3.49
N LYS A 101 -19.71 9.07 -3.56
CA LYS A 101 -20.90 9.66 -2.95
C LYS A 101 -20.87 9.57 -1.42
N HIS A 102 -20.44 8.44 -0.87
CA HIS A 102 -20.38 8.24 0.58
C HIS A 102 -19.36 9.18 1.25
N PHE A 103 -18.24 9.45 0.56
CA PHE A 103 -17.18 10.32 1.05
C PHE A 103 -17.21 11.75 0.50
N GLU A 104 -18.26 12.11 -0.25
CA GLU A 104 -18.36 13.42 -0.91
C GLU A 104 -18.19 14.57 0.08
N HIS A 105 -18.83 14.47 1.25
CA HIS A 105 -18.76 15.49 2.30
C HIS A 105 -17.45 15.48 3.09
N TYR A 106 -16.78 14.32 3.20
CA TYR A 106 -15.49 14.23 3.89
C TYR A 106 -14.34 14.82 3.07
N LYS A 107 -14.52 14.97 1.76
CA LYS A 107 -13.50 15.54 0.87
C LYS A 107 -13.15 16.97 1.26
N ASP A 108 -14.17 17.78 1.56
CA ASP A 108 -13.99 19.17 1.94
C ASP A 108 -13.44 19.28 3.37
N ASP A 109 -13.94 18.48 4.30
CA ASP A 109 -13.42 18.42 5.68
C ASP A 109 -11.94 18.00 5.71
N CYS A 110 -11.57 16.96 4.95
CA CYS A 110 -10.18 16.53 4.82
C CYS A 110 -9.30 17.62 4.20
N LYS A 111 -9.82 18.36 3.22
CA LYS A 111 -9.10 19.46 2.58
C LYS A 111 -8.85 20.60 3.58
N GLU A 112 -9.85 20.97 4.37
CA GLU A 112 -9.71 22.00 5.39
C GLU A 112 -8.68 21.62 6.46
N VAL A 113 -8.71 20.37 6.94
CA VAL A 113 -7.73 19.87 7.91
C VAL A 113 -6.30 19.92 7.35
N VAL A 114 -6.10 19.45 6.11
CA VAL A 114 -4.79 19.46 5.45
C VAL A 114 -4.29 20.90 5.24
N GLU A 115 -5.16 21.81 4.79
CA GLU A 115 -4.82 23.22 4.59
C GLU A 115 -4.44 23.90 5.93
N TYR A 116 -5.18 23.60 6.99
CA TYR A 116 -4.89 24.09 8.34
C TYR A 116 -3.52 23.60 8.84
N GLU A 117 -3.27 22.30 8.79
CA GLU A 117 -1.98 21.73 9.21
C GLU A 117 -0.81 22.26 8.38
N TRP A 118 -1.00 22.39 7.07
CA TRP A 118 -0.01 22.95 6.17
C TRP A 118 0.30 24.42 6.51
N SER A 119 -0.72 25.23 6.82
CA SER A 119 -0.54 26.64 7.20
C SER A 119 0.25 26.77 8.51
N LEU A 120 -0.03 25.89 9.49
CA LEU A 120 0.69 25.79 10.74
C LEU A 120 2.15 25.42 10.52
N TYR A 121 2.39 24.38 9.71
CA TYR A 121 3.73 23.94 9.35
C TYR A 121 4.53 25.08 8.68
N LYS A 122 3.95 25.70 7.64
CA LYS A 122 4.55 26.81 6.90
C LYS A 122 4.92 27.97 7.83
N SER A 123 4.00 28.40 8.70
CA SER A 123 4.24 29.50 9.62
C SER A 123 5.36 29.22 10.64
N ARG A 124 5.49 27.97 11.12
CA ARG A 124 6.62 27.58 11.99
C ARG A 124 7.94 27.63 11.23
N HIS A 125 7.97 27.15 10.00
CA HIS A 125 9.17 27.19 9.16
C HIS A 125 9.60 28.61 8.83
N GLU A 126 8.67 29.50 8.47
CA GLU A 126 8.96 30.91 8.21
C GLU A 126 9.54 31.62 9.45
N ARG A 127 8.99 31.38 10.65
CA ARG A 127 9.54 31.91 11.90
C ARG A 127 10.96 31.41 12.16
N ARG A 128 11.22 30.11 11.96
CA ARG A 128 12.56 29.55 12.08
C ARG A 128 13.52 30.21 11.10
N ILE A 129 13.15 30.31 9.82
CA ILE A 129 13.99 30.94 8.79
C ILE A 129 14.30 32.40 9.18
N LYS A 130 13.30 33.17 9.65
CA LYS A 130 13.50 34.55 10.10
C LYS A 130 14.47 34.64 11.27
N TYR A 131 14.35 33.74 12.24
CA TYR A 131 15.25 33.64 13.39
C TYR A 131 16.69 33.30 12.96
N TRP A 132 16.88 32.32 12.09
CA TRP A 132 18.19 31.94 11.56
C TRP A 132 18.85 33.06 10.76
N LYS A 133 18.08 33.79 9.93
CA LYS A 133 18.57 34.97 9.21
C LYS A 133 19.04 36.07 10.17
N PHE A 134 18.29 36.30 11.25
CA PHE A 134 18.65 37.29 12.27
C PHE A 134 19.94 36.90 13.01
N LEU A 135 20.04 35.65 13.45
CA LEU A 135 21.26 35.10 14.07
C LEU A 135 22.47 35.24 13.15
N PHE A 136 22.31 34.87 11.88
CA PHE A 136 23.36 34.99 10.88
C PHE A 136 23.85 36.44 10.72
N GLY A 137 22.92 37.40 10.68
CA GLY A 137 23.24 38.82 10.63
C GLY A 137 24.07 39.31 11.82
N ILE A 138 23.70 38.89 13.05
CA ILE A 138 24.47 39.23 14.26
C ILE A 138 25.88 38.63 14.18
N THR A 139 25.99 37.34 13.87
CA THR A 139 27.30 36.68 13.79
C THR A 139 28.19 37.32 12.73
N PHE A 140 27.62 37.70 11.59
CA PHE A 140 28.34 38.39 10.53
C PHE A 140 28.84 39.76 10.99
N PHE A 141 28.02 40.52 11.73
CA PHE A 141 28.41 41.83 12.24
C PHE A 141 29.53 41.74 13.29
N VAL A 142 29.46 40.76 14.20
CA VAL A 142 30.53 40.51 15.19
C VAL A 142 31.84 40.17 14.49
N LEU A 143 31.81 39.32 13.46
CA LEU A 143 32.99 38.98 12.66
C LEU A 143 33.57 40.19 11.91
N LEU A 144 32.71 41.06 11.37
CA LEU A 144 33.18 42.31 10.73
C LEU A 144 33.90 43.22 11.72
N VAL A 145 33.37 43.39 12.93
CA VAL A 145 34.01 44.18 13.99
C VAL A 145 35.34 43.54 14.41
N GLU A 146 35.40 42.23 14.55
CA GLU A 146 36.65 41.54 14.89
C GLU A 146 37.70 41.71 13.78
N CYS A 147 37.31 41.58 12.51
CA CYS A 147 38.18 41.82 11.37
C CYS A 147 38.70 43.26 11.31
N THR A 148 37.85 44.27 11.51
CA THR A 148 38.29 45.66 11.51
C THR A 148 39.21 45.99 12.68
N CYS A 149 38.92 45.47 13.89
CA CYS A 149 39.81 45.59 15.04
C CYS A 149 41.20 44.99 14.77
N ARG A 150 41.27 43.80 14.15
CA ARG A 150 42.55 43.15 13.79
C ARG A 150 43.33 43.87 12.68
N ILE A 151 42.66 44.65 11.83
CA ILE A 151 43.33 45.43 10.77
C ILE A 151 43.91 46.75 11.31
N ILE A 152 43.25 47.34 12.32
CA ILE A 152 43.66 48.62 12.92
C ILE A 152 44.79 48.44 13.94
N GLN A 153 44.89 47.26 14.55
CA GLN A 153 45.91 46.88 15.54
C GLN A 153 47.21 46.42 14.88
#